data_AF-A0A1J7IHK1-F1
#
_entry.id   AF-A0A1J7IHK1-F1
#
_cell.length_a   1.000
_cell.length_b   1.000
_cell.length_c   1.000
_cell.angle_alpha   90.00
_cell.angle_beta   90.00
_cell.angle_gamma   90.00
#
_symmetry.space_group_name_H-M   'P 1'
#
loop_
_entity.id
_entity.type
_entity.pdbx_description
1 polymer ?
#
loop_
_entity_poly.entity_id
_entity_poly.type
_entity_poly.pdbx_seq_one_letter_code
_entity_poly.pdbx_strand_id
1 'polypeptide(L)'
;MRLLLLANAVTALSFSPRLQKFLGGGHDNDASTSRLGERPELPGGTPLSLCKESSPADLFNVSWVEVTKQPLYMDDEFYINIYGTFQGTKTWTENATLTWTVDCGSHCEMYGYPPGETGSASMDFNFCELHDIMQPIGRHKRNATCPPADGWALATTFMWISPWLLGGSPGWYNATLDARTADGRRIYCLTAEVCLRWEDSSKEEKYPKGPWSNCTWPR
;
A
#
# COMPACT_ATOMS: atom_id res chain seq x y z
N MET A 1 -40.25 12.99 -35.70
CA MET A 1 -40.61 12.14 -34.53
C MET A 1 -40.60 13.04 -33.29
N ARG A 2 -41.64 13.01 -32.45
CA ARG A 2 -41.87 13.96 -31.33
C ARG A 2 -41.58 13.30 -29.96
N LEU A 3 -41.13 14.12 -29.00
CA LEU A 3 -41.45 14.17 -27.53
C LEU A 3 -40.25 14.88 -26.85
N LEU A 4 -40.24 16.12 -26.34
CA LEU A 4 -41.14 16.95 -25.49
C LEU A 4 -41.22 16.58 -23.99
N LEU A 5 -40.89 17.59 -23.15
CA LEU A 5 -41.31 17.89 -21.76
C LEU A 5 -40.65 17.05 -20.63
N LEU A 6 -40.23 17.55 -19.45
CA LEU A 6 -40.10 18.88 -18.79
C LEU A 6 -38.77 18.88 -17.96
N ALA A 7 -38.04 19.97 -17.64
CA ALA A 7 -38.30 21.19 -16.85
C ALA A 7 -38.71 20.98 -15.37
N ASN A 8 -37.86 21.41 -14.43
CA ASN A 8 -38.23 22.33 -13.35
C ASN A 8 -37.02 22.83 -12.56
N ALA A 9 -37.00 24.13 -12.27
CA ALA A 9 -36.08 24.76 -11.34
C ALA A 9 -36.86 25.21 -10.09
N VAL A 10 -36.23 25.17 -8.91
CA VAL A 10 -36.70 25.92 -7.74
C VAL A 10 -35.51 26.66 -7.14
N THR A 11 -35.63 27.98 -7.10
CA THR A 11 -34.61 28.90 -6.59
C THR A 11 -34.67 28.99 -5.06
N ALA A 12 -33.52 29.32 -4.47
CA ALA A 12 -33.26 29.52 -3.05
C ALA A 12 -34.21 30.48 -2.30
N LEU A 13 -34.10 30.47 -0.96
CA LEU A 13 -34.04 31.58 0.02
C LEU A 13 -34.27 30.95 1.43
N SER A 14 -33.69 31.37 2.57
CA SER A 14 -32.69 32.42 2.87
C SER A 14 -32.34 32.49 4.38
N PHE A 15 -31.36 33.35 4.73
CA PHE A 15 -31.09 33.98 6.05
C PHE A 15 -30.80 33.08 7.28
N SER A 16 -29.68 33.26 7.98
CA SER A 16 -29.28 34.56 8.57
C SER A 16 -27.76 34.74 8.80
N PRO A 17 -27.26 35.99 8.87
CA PRO A 17 -25.84 36.30 9.08
C PRO A 17 -25.51 36.63 10.55
N ARG A 18 -24.27 36.36 10.99
CA ARG A 18 -23.62 37.11 12.08
C ARG A 18 -22.14 37.39 11.81
N LEU A 19 -21.83 38.69 11.83
CA LEU A 19 -20.52 39.35 11.92
C LEU A 19 -19.43 38.97 10.92
N GLN A 20 -19.39 39.75 9.84
CA GLN A 20 -18.12 40.22 9.27
C GLN A 20 -17.38 41.10 10.29
N LYS A 21 -16.06 40.90 10.43
CA LYS A 21 -14.97 41.90 10.50
C LYS A 21 -13.85 41.41 11.41
N PHE A 22 -12.74 40.99 10.80
CA PHE A 22 -11.49 41.72 10.93
C PHE A 22 -10.76 41.61 9.58
N LEU A 23 -10.46 42.75 8.96
CA LEU A 23 -9.60 42.88 7.78
C LEU A 23 -8.40 43.74 8.16
N GLY A 24 -7.25 43.40 7.59
CA GLY A 24 -5.95 43.95 7.94
C GLY A 24 -5.01 42.80 8.27
N GLY A 25 -4.01 42.45 7.46
CA GLY A 25 -3.52 43.13 6.27
C GLY A 25 -2.01 42.94 6.25
N GLY A 26 -1.53 42.00 5.45
CA GLY A 26 -0.13 41.59 5.43
C GLY A 26 0.10 40.69 4.24
N HIS A 27 1.05 41.06 3.39
CA HIS A 27 1.42 40.35 2.19
C HIS A 27 2.56 39.41 2.55
N ASP A 28 2.37 38.10 2.42
CA ASP A 28 3.46 37.16 2.22
C ASP A 28 2.99 36.01 1.34
N ASN A 29 3.76 35.74 0.29
CA ASN A 29 3.43 34.75 -0.74
C ASN A 29 3.92 33.37 -0.31
N ASP A 30 3.23 32.75 0.64
CA ASP A 30 3.38 31.29 0.83
C ASP A 30 2.43 30.57 -0.14
N ALA A 31 2.93 30.34 -1.34
CA ALA A 31 2.34 29.44 -2.31
C ALA A 31 2.47 28.00 -1.79
N SER A 32 1.61 27.65 -0.82
CA SER A 32 1.42 26.29 -0.34
C SER A 32 0.81 25.46 -1.47
N THR A 33 1.67 25.00 -2.38
CA THR A 33 1.31 24.05 -3.43
C THR A 33 0.68 22.86 -2.75
N SER A 34 -0.62 22.69 -2.92
CA SER A 34 -1.39 21.65 -2.24
C SER A 34 -0.90 20.28 -2.71
N ARG A 35 0.00 19.66 -1.92
CA ARG A 35 0.47 18.31 -2.19
C ARG A 35 -0.73 17.38 -2.17
N LEU A 36 -0.97 16.72 -3.30
CA LEU A 36 -2.04 15.76 -3.49
C LEU A 36 -1.76 14.49 -2.68
N GLY A 37 -2.18 14.48 -1.41
CA GLY A 37 -2.41 13.26 -0.65
C GLY A 37 -1.19 12.45 -0.25
N GLU A 38 -0.08 13.09 0.15
CA GLU A 38 0.95 12.41 0.95
C GLU A 38 0.31 11.91 2.25
N ARG A 39 0.06 10.59 2.31
CA ARG A 39 -0.33 9.90 3.56
C ARG A 39 0.89 9.85 4.48
N PRO A 40 0.71 9.88 5.80
CA PRO A 40 1.83 9.80 6.73
C PRO A 40 2.60 8.50 6.49
N GLU A 41 3.91 8.63 6.28
CA GLU A 41 4.85 7.52 6.21
C GLU A 41 4.71 6.65 7.47
N LEU A 42 4.71 5.33 7.31
CA LEU A 42 4.66 4.44 8.45
C LEU A 42 6.02 4.47 9.16
N PRO A 43 6.06 4.63 10.50
CA PRO A 43 7.30 4.55 11.25
C PRO A 43 7.96 3.17 11.05
N GLY A 44 9.29 3.17 11.01
CA GLY A 44 10.11 1.96 10.81
C GLY A 44 11.16 2.08 9.71
N GLY A 45 11.18 3.19 8.96
CA GLY A 45 12.23 3.45 7.95
C GLY A 45 12.14 2.48 6.80
N THR A 46 10.94 2.33 6.24
CA THR A 46 10.60 1.45 5.11
C THR A 46 9.87 2.28 4.05
N PRO A 47 10.01 1.96 2.75
CA PRO A 47 9.19 2.58 1.71
C PRO A 47 7.73 2.12 1.72
N LEU A 48 7.35 1.16 2.58
CA LEU A 48 5.96 0.72 2.72
C LEU A 48 5.10 1.78 3.40
N SER A 49 4.06 2.19 2.69
CA SER A 49 3.02 3.13 3.14
C SER A 49 1.64 2.47 3.12
N LEU A 50 0.65 3.08 3.76
CA LEU A 50 -0.74 2.62 3.64
C LEU A 50 -1.32 3.00 2.27
N CYS A 51 -1.91 2.02 1.57
CA CYS A 51 -2.62 2.25 0.30
C CYS A 51 -3.63 3.41 0.40
N LYS A 52 -3.91 4.09 -0.72
CA LYS A 52 -4.76 5.28 -0.77
C LYS A 52 -6.19 5.03 -0.27
N GLU A 53 -6.65 3.79 -0.36
CA GLU A 53 -7.98 3.34 0.04
C GLU A 53 -8.02 2.91 1.52
N SER A 54 -6.86 2.65 2.16
CA SER A 54 -6.76 2.17 3.55
C SER A 54 -7.39 3.14 4.55
N SER A 55 -8.03 2.62 5.59
CA SER A 55 -8.94 3.38 6.45
C SER A 55 -8.90 2.92 7.92
N PRO A 56 -9.38 3.74 8.88
CA PRO A 56 -9.57 3.30 10.27
C PRO A 56 -10.60 2.16 10.47
N ALA A 57 -11.34 1.78 9.42
CA ALA A 57 -12.26 0.64 9.43
C ALA A 57 -11.61 -0.67 8.97
N ASP A 58 -10.34 -0.65 8.58
CA ASP A 58 -9.57 -1.83 8.21
C ASP A 58 -9.32 -2.69 9.48
N LEU A 59 -9.40 -4.01 9.36
CA LEU A 59 -9.40 -4.90 10.54
C LEU A 59 -8.05 -4.97 11.28
N PHE A 60 -6.96 -4.49 10.68
CA PHE A 60 -5.65 -4.35 11.31
C PHE A 60 -5.15 -2.91 11.16
N ASN A 61 -5.22 -2.16 12.26
CA ASN A 61 -4.73 -0.79 12.31
C ASN A 61 -3.20 -0.79 12.46
N VAL A 62 -2.51 -0.74 11.32
CA VAL A 62 -1.04 -0.74 11.23
C VAL A 62 -0.47 0.54 11.83
N SER A 63 0.45 0.38 12.78
CA SER A 63 1.09 1.48 13.52
C SER A 63 2.58 1.64 13.19
N TRP A 64 3.23 0.59 12.69
CA TRP A 64 4.66 0.54 12.37
C TRP A 64 4.94 -0.62 11.42
N VAL A 65 5.87 -0.46 10.47
CA VAL A 65 6.29 -1.51 9.52
C VAL A 65 7.81 -1.47 9.35
N GLU A 66 8.44 -2.64 9.32
CA GLU A 66 9.86 -2.81 9.00
C GLU A 66 10.04 -3.86 7.91
N VAL A 67 11.06 -3.66 7.09
CA VAL A 67 11.60 -4.65 6.16
C VAL A 67 13.02 -4.99 6.63
N THR A 68 13.30 -6.26 6.91
CA THR A 68 14.54 -6.67 7.59
C THR A 68 15.82 -6.53 6.77
N LYS A 69 15.71 -6.35 5.45
CA LYS A 69 16.82 -6.08 4.54
C LYS A 69 16.50 -4.85 3.69
N GLN A 70 17.37 -3.86 3.69
CA GLN A 70 17.25 -2.66 2.87
C GLN A 70 18.65 -2.19 2.43
N PRO A 71 18.88 -1.92 1.13
CA PRO A 71 17.96 -2.11 0.01
C PRO A 71 17.61 -3.60 -0.21
N LEU A 72 16.49 -3.87 -0.88
CA LEU A 72 16.21 -5.20 -1.43
C LEU A 72 16.74 -5.30 -2.87
N TYR A 73 17.29 -6.45 -3.19
CA TYR A 73 17.69 -6.87 -4.52
C TYR A 73 16.74 -7.97 -5.04
N MET A 74 16.71 -8.18 -6.35
CA MET A 74 16.11 -9.39 -6.92
C MET A 74 16.81 -10.63 -6.38
N ASP A 75 16.04 -11.71 -6.20
CA ASP A 75 16.46 -12.97 -5.57
C ASP A 75 16.62 -12.88 -4.03
N ASP A 76 16.39 -11.72 -3.40
CA ASP A 76 16.47 -11.59 -1.93
C ASP A 76 15.31 -12.25 -1.20
N GLU A 77 15.65 -12.96 -0.13
CA GLU A 77 14.76 -13.35 0.96
C GLU A 77 14.75 -12.27 2.05
N PHE A 78 13.57 -11.92 2.55
CA PHE A 78 13.41 -10.89 3.58
C PHE A 78 12.13 -11.11 4.40
N TYR A 79 12.04 -10.46 5.56
CA TYR A 79 10.82 -10.42 6.34
C TYR A 79 10.20 -9.03 6.33
N ILE A 80 8.87 -8.99 6.31
CA ILE A 80 8.07 -7.79 6.60
C ILE A 80 7.48 -7.97 8.00
N ASN A 81 7.81 -7.04 8.90
CA ASN A 81 7.31 -7.00 10.26
C ASN A 81 6.24 -5.90 10.37
N ILE A 82 4.98 -6.28 10.54
CA ILE A 82 3.84 -5.34 10.63
C ILE A 82 3.34 -5.33 12.08
N TYR A 83 3.46 -4.18 12.76
CA TYR A 83 2.97 -4.01 14.12
C TYR A 83 1.74 -3.10 14.15
N GLY A 84 0.70 -3.53 14.88
CA GLY A 84 -0.59 -2.83 14.89
C GLY A 84 -1.60 -3.45 15.86
N THR A 85 -2.85 -3.04 15.74
CA THR A 85 -3.97 -3.57 16.54
C THR A 85 -5.04 -4.19 15.65
N PHE A 86 -5.39 -5.45 15.88
CA PHE A 86 -6.54 -6.09 15.26
C PHE A 86 -7.85 -5.65 15.92
N GLN A 87 -8.90 -5.48 15.11
CA GLN A 87 -10.22 -5.04 15.54
C GLN A 87 -11.33 -5.68 14.71
N GLY A 88 -12.46 -5.98 15.34
CA GLY A 88 -13.63 -6.57 14.67
C GLY A 88 -13.42 -8.02 14.23
N THR A 89 -12.48 -8.76 14.81
CA THR A 89 -12.09 -10.09 14.32
C THR A 89 -13.12 -11.18 14.63
N LYS A 90 -14.09 -10.93 15.52
CA LYS A 90 -15.16 -11.88 15.87
C LYS A 90 -16.02 -12.36 14.70
N THR A 91 -16.04 -11.62 13.60
CA THR A 91 -16.76 -11.98 12.37
C THR A 91 -15.81 -12.38 11.24
N TRP A 92 -14.50 -12.47 11.49
CA TRP A 92 -13.53 -12.93 10.52
C TRP A 92 -13.66 -14.45 10.37
N THR A 93 -13.99 -14.91 9.16
CA THR A 93 -14.04 -16.32 8.80
C THR A 93 -12.65 -16.86 8.46
N GLU A 94 -12.43 -18.15 8.61
CA GLU A 94 -11.27 -18.84 8.02
C GLU A 94 -11.16 -18.55 6.50
N ASN A 95 -9.94 -18.66 5.94
CA ASN A 95 -9.57 -18.31 4.55
C ASN A 95 -9.56 -16.79 4.26
N ALA A 96 -8.81 -16.01 5.04
CA ALA A 96 -8.35 -14.70 4.55
C ALA A 96 -7.24 -14.87 3.50
N THR A 97 -7.16 -13.92 2.58
CA THR A 97 -6.19 -13.87 1.48
C THR A 97 -5.28 -12.66 1.65
N LEU A 98 -4.00 -12.80 1.34
CA LEU A 98 -3.11 -11.69 0.98
C LEU A 98 -2.90 -11.73 -0.54
N THR A 99 -3.35 -10.70 -1.25
CA THR A 99 -3.00 -10.50 -2.65
C THR A 99 -1.75 -9.63 -2.71
N TRP A 100 -0.67 -10.19 -3.27
CA TRP A 100 0.54 -9.45 -3.62
C TRP A 100 0.53 -9.13 -5.11
N THR A 101 0.35 -7.86 -5.43
CA THR A 101 0.48 -7.32 -6.78
C THR A 101 1.85 -6.66 -6.94
N VAL A 102 2.50 -6.86 -8.07
CA VAL A 102 3.61 -6.01 -8.54
C VAL A 102 3.27 -5.49 -9.93
N ASP A 103 3.40 -4.18 -10.11
CA ASP A 103 3.27 -3.52 -11.41
C ASP A 103 4.44 -2.56 -11.68
N CYS A 104 4.56 -2.10 -12.92
CA CYS A 104 5.61 -1.17 -13.34
C CYS A 104 5.43 0.29 -12.85
N GLY A 105 4.38 0.58 -12.09
CA GLY A 105 4.18 1.84 -11.37
C GLY A 105 4.19 3.08 -12.26
N SER A 106 4.80 4.14 -11.77
CA SER A 106 4.97 5.39 -12.52
C SER A 106 5.93 5.28 -13.71
N HIS A 107 6.51 4.09 -13.94
CA HIS A 107 7.59 3.82 -14.87
C HIS A 107 7.21 2.92 -16.07
N CYS A 108 5.95 2.49 -16.17
CA CYS A 108 5.46 1.58 -17.23
C CYS A 108 5.85 2.01 -18.66
N GLU A 109 5.68 3.28 -19.03
CA GLU A 109 6.04 3.79 -20.36
C GLU A 109 7.54 3.64 -20.65
N MET A 110 8.40 3.72 -19.63
CA MET A 110 9.85 3.55 -19.80
C MET A 110 10.21 2.12 -20.21
N TYR A 111 9.45 1.12 -19.75
CA TYR A 111 9.61 -0.29 -20.14
C TYR A 111 8.96 -0.63 -21.49
N GLY A 112 8.34 0.35 -22.17
CA GLY A 112 7.70 0.17 -23.47
C GLY A 112 6.22 -0.24 -23.42
N TYR A 113 5.56 -0.15 -22.26
CA TYR A 113 4.10 -0.28 -22.21
C TYR A 113 3.42 0.95 -22.84
N PRO A 114 2.31 0.78 -23.60
CA PRO A 114 1.51 1.89 -24.09
C PRO A 114 1.00 2.79 -22.95
N PRO A 115 0.77 4.10 -23.20
CA PRO A 115 0.23 5.02 -22.20
C PRO A 115 -1.10 4.53 -21.61
N GLY A 116 -1.13 4.33 -20.29
CA GLY A 116 -2.29 3.80 -19.56
C GLY A 116 -2.38 2.26 -19.48
N GLU A 117 -1.46 1.53 -20.10
CA GLU A 117 -1.28 0.09 -19.86
C GLU A 117 -0.26 -0.15 -18.74
N THR A 118 -0.49 -1.20 -17.96
CA THR A 118 0.44 -1.64 -16.91
C THR A 118 0.82 -3.11 -17.12
N GLY A 119 2.12 -3.39 -17.08
CA GLY A 119 2.61 -4.74 -16.79
C GLY A 119 2.36 -5.02 -15.32
N SER A 120 1.47 -5.98 -15.02
CA SER A 120 1.13 -6.37 -13.65
C SER A 120 1.17 -7.89 -13.49
N ALA A 121 1.78 -8.34 -12.41
CA ALA A 121 1.74 -9.71 -11.92
C ALA A 121 1.06 -9.71 -10.54
N SER A 122 0.27 -10.75 -10.25
CA SER A 122 -0.42 -10.90 -8.97
C SER A 122 -0.34 -12.34 -8.47
N MET A 123 -0.23 -12.52 -7.16
CA MET A 123 -0.29 -13.81 -6.48
C MET A 123 -1.15 -13.70 -5.23
N ASP A 124 -1.98 -14.70 -5.00
CA ASP A 124 -2.81 -14.83 -3.80
C ASP A 124 -2.21 -15.87 -2.84
N PHE A 125 -2.11 -15.50 -1.58
CA PHE A 125 -1.63 -16.36 -0.49
C PHE A 125 -2.69 -16.49 0.60
N ASN A 126 -2.77 -17.63 1.28
CA ASN A 126 -3.56 -17.73 2.50
C ASN A 126 -2.91 -16.86 3.60
N PHE A 127 -3.63 -15.85 4.07
CA PHE A 127 -3.16 -14.90 5.06
C PHE A 127 -2.67 -15.61 6.35
N CYS A 128 -3.41 -16.62 6.80
CA CYS A 128 -3.15 -17.34 8.04
C CYS A 128 -1.95 -18.29 7.96
N GLU A 129 -1.62 -18.77 6.76
CA GLU A 129 -0.47 -19.66 6.52
C GLU A 129 0.81 -18.86 6.28
N LEU A 130 0.69 -17.65 5.72
CA LEU A 130 1.81 -16.80 5.36
C LEU A 130 2.34 -15.93 6.51
N HIS A 131 1.47 -15.49 7.43
CA HIS A 131 1.87 -14.62 8.56
C HIS A 131 2.09 -15.44 9.84
N ASP A 132 3.26 -15.30 10.47
CA ASP A 132 3.40 -15.64 11.88
C ASP A 132 2.86 -14.48 12.74
N ILE A 133 1.73 -14.70 13.43
CA ILE A 133 1.02 -13.67 14.19
C ILE A 133 1.26 -13.87 15.68
N MET A 134 2.08 -12.99 16.28
CA MET A 134 2.33 -12.97 17.72
C MET A 134 1.40 -11.99 18.43
N GLN A 135 0.63 -12.47 19.41
CA GLN A 135 -0.22 -11.62 20.26
C GLN A 135 0.11 -11.79 21.75
N PRO A 136 0.05 -10.71 22.57
CA PRO A 136 0.21 -10.75 24.02
C PRO A 136 -1.12 -11.17 24.69
N ILE A 137 -1.56 -12.40 24.46
CA ILE A 137 -2.81 -12.93 25.03
C ILE A 137 -2.57 -13.35 26.49
N GLY A 138 -3.00 -12.50 27.41
CA GLY A 138 -2.81 -12.71 28.85
C GLY A 138 -1.36 -12.45 29.29
N ARG A 139 -0.70 -13.45 29.90
CA ARG A 139 0.69 -13.34 30.40
C ARG A 139 1.76 -13.92 29.47
N HIS A 140 1.37 -14.41 28.30
CA HIS A 140 2.28 -15.09 27.39
C HIS A 140 2.23 -14.45 26.00
N LYS A 141 3.40 -14.31 25.37
CA LYS A 141 3.46 -14.27 23.90
C LYS A 141 3.10 -15.66 23.40
N ARG A 142 2.11 -15.76 22.53
CA ARG A 142 1.79 -16.99 21.78
C ARG A 142 1.58 -16.61 20.33
N ASN A 143 1.89 -17.53 19.43
CA ASN A 143 1.35 -17.51 18.08
C ASN A 143 -0.18 -17.60 18.24
N ALA A 144 -0.89 -16.62 17.71
CA ALA A 144 -2.33 -16.52 17.83
C ALA A 144 -2.99 -17.65 17.01
N THR A 145 -4.21 -18.02 17.39
CA THR A 145 -5.12 -18.66 16.44
C THR A 145 -5.32 -17.73 15.25
N CYS A 146 -5.49 -18.27 14.05
CA CYS A 146 -6.05 -17.52 12.93
C CYS A 146 -7.50 -17.98 12.75
N PRO A 147 -8.51 -17.06 12.72
CA PRO A 147 -8.39 -15.61 12.80
C PRO A 147 -7.86 -15.11 14.17
N PRO A 148 -7.06 -14.03 14.18
CA PRO A 148 -6.48 -13.45 15.39
C PRO A 148 -7.54 -12.85 16.33
N ALA A 149 -7.18 -12.66 17.59
CA ALA A 149 -8.03 -11.96 18.55
C ALA A 149 -7.97 -10.43 18.36
N ASP A 150 -9.02 -9.72 18.74
CA ASP A 150 -8.97 -8.25 18.90
C ASP A 150 -7.83 -7.85 19.85
N GLY A 151 -6.99 -6.89 19.46
CA GLY A 151 -5.86 -6.39 20.26
C GLY A 151 -4.53 -6.28 19.51
N TRP A 152 -3.49 -5.84 20.22
CA TRP A 152 -2.14 -5.65 19.66
C TRP A 152 -1.57 -6.95 19.08
N ALA A 153 -0.85 -6.83 17.95
CA ALA A 153 -0.15 -7.93 17.30
C ALA A 153 1.12 -7.45 16.60
N LEU A 154 2.09 -8.37 16.51
CA LEU A 154 3.13 -8.35 15.48
C LEU A 154 2.78 -9.47 14.48
N ALA A 155 2.63 -9.12 13.21
CA ALA A 155 2.49 -10.08 12.13
C ALA A 155 3.79 -10.04 11.29
N THR A 156 4.49 -11.17 11.21
CA THR A 156 5.75 -11.31 10.48
C THR A 156 5.54 -12.21 9.27
N THR A 157 5.94 -11.73 8.10
CA THR A 157 5.77 -12.41 6.81
C THR A 157 7.11 -12.62 6.13
N PHE A 158 7.42 -13.86 5.76
CA PHE A 158 8.55 -14.17 4.87
C PHE A 158 8.17 -13.86 3.43
N MET A 159 9.06 -13.19 2.69
CA MET A 159 8.90 -12.83 1.29
C MET A 159 10.19 -13.12 0.51
N TRP A 160 10.05 -13.42 -0.78
CA TRP A 160 11.16 -13.60 -1.71
C TRP A 160 10.86 -12.88 -3.03
N ILE A 161 11.80 -12.07 -3.51
CA ILE A 161 11.68 -11.37 -4.80
C ILE A 161 12.08 -12.32 -5.93
N SER A 162 11.18 -13.25 -6.28
CA SER A 162 11.39 -14.16 -7.40
C SER A 162 11.55 -13.36 -8.72
N PRO A 163 12.70 -13.46 -9.40
CA PRO A 163 12.95 -12.70 -10.63
C PRO A 163 11.93 -13.00 -11.75
N TRP A 164 11.35 -14.20 -11.74
CA TRP A 164 10.35 -14.64 -12.72
C TRP A 164 9.07 -13.78 -12.69
N LEU A 165 8.69 -13.25 -11.53
CA LEU A 165 7.52 -12.35 -11.39
C LEU A 165 7.72 -11.01 -12.10
N LEU A 166 8.99 -10.59 -12.24
CA LEU A 166 9.39 -9.29 -12.79
C LEU A 166 9.96 -9.42 -14.22
N GLY A 167 9.84 -10.59 -14.85
CA GLY A 167 10.50 -10.90 -16.12
C GLY A 167 12.04 -10.83 -16.06
N GLY A 168 12.62 -10.92 -14.87
CA GLY A 168 14.05 -10.80 -14.57
C GLY A 168 14.66 -9.40 -14.77
N SER A 169 13.84 -8.40 -15.08
CA SER A 169 14.32 -7.06 -15.38
C SER A 169 14.61 -6.27 -14.09
N PRO A 170 15.73 -5.53 -14.00
CA PRO A 170 15.89 -4.51 -12.97
C PRO A 170 14.98 -3.32 -13.29
N GLY A 171 14.62 -2.52 -12.28
CA GLY A 171 13.79 -1.33 -12.48
C GLY A 171 13.04 -0.88 -11.23
N TRP A 172 12.26 0.18 -11.38
CA TRP A 172 11.22 0.59 -10.45
C TRP A 172 9.96 -0.26 -10.59
N TYR A 173 9.43 -0.70 -9.46
CA TYR A 173 8.23 -1.51 -9.35
C TYR A 173 7.34 -0.97 -8.23
N ASN A 174 6.04 -0.86 -8.48
CA ASN A 174 5.05 -0.63 -7.47
C ASN A 174 4.58 -1.99 -6.92
N ALA A 175 4.86 -2.26 -5.65
CA ALA A 175 4.40 -3.44 -4.94
C ALA A 175 3.21 -3.07 -4.05
N THR A 176 2.15 -3.87 -4.08
CA THR A 176 0.95 -3.72 -3.23
C THR A 176 0.63 -5.03 -2.54
N LEU A 177 0.36 -4.96 -1.23
CA LEU A 177 0.00 -6.06 -0.35
C LEU A 177 -1.39 -5.77 0.23
N ASP A 178 -2.45 -6.28 -0.38
CA ASP A 178 -3.84 -6.10 0.06
C ASP A 178 -4.35 -7.37 0.76
N ALA A 179 -4.51 -7.30 2.08
CA ALA A 179 -4.97 -8.41 2.90
C ALA A 179 -6.48 -8.29 3.14
N ARG A 180 -7.25 -9.35 2.85
CA ARG A 180 -8.72 -9.36 2.97
C ARG A 180 -9.25 -10.64 3.60
N THR A 181 -10.38 -10.53 4.27
CA THR A 181 -11.18 -11.68 4.72
C THR A 181 -11.96 -12.29 3.56
N ALA A 182 -12.47 -13.52 3.72
CA ALA A 182 -13.26 -14.19 2.68
C ALA A 182 -14.55 -13.44 2.28
N ASP A 183 -15.11 -12.63 3.18
CA ASP A 183 -16.24 -11.72 2.91
C ASP A 183 -15.82 -10.34 2.36
N GLY A 184 -14.55 -10.19 1.96
CA GLY A 184 -14.03 -9.04 1.22
C GLY A 184 -13.64 -7.81 2.06
N ARG A 185 -13.83 -7.85 3.39
CA ARG A 185 -13.38 -6.78 4.29
C ARG A 185 -11.85 -6.75 4.32
N ARG A 186 -11.29 -5.55 4.26
CA ARG A 186 -9.83 -5.37 4.28
C ARG A 186 -9.29 -5.49 5.70
N ILE A 187 -8.22 -6.26 5.83
CA ILE A 187 -7.41 -6.41 7.03
C ILE A 187 -6.41 -5.25 7.06
N TYR A 188 -5.56 -5.14 6.04
CA TYR A 188 -4.71 -3.97 5.78
C TYR A 188 -4.45 -3.85 4.28
N CYS A 189 -3.98 -2.70 3.81
CA CYS A 189 -3.31 -2.60 2.51
C CYS A 189 -2.05 -1.74 2.63
N LEU A 190 -0.91 -2.29 2.22
CA LEU A 190 0.39 -1.64 2.17
C LEU A 190 0.87 -1.52 0.71
N THR A 191 1.58 -0.44 0.37
CA THR A 191 2.13 -0.20 -0.96
C THR A 191 3.48 0.53 -0.90
N ALA A 192 4.37 0.23 -1.84
CA ALA A 192 5.66 0.89 -2.00
C ALA A 192 6.08 0.90 -3.48
N GLU A 193 6.61 2.02 -3.96
CA GLU A 193 7.40 2.06 -5.19
C GLU A 193 8.88 1.82 -4.85
N VAL A 194 9.47 0.74 -5.37
CA VAL A 194 10.80 0.26 -5.01
C VAL A 194 11.66 0.03 -6.25
N CYS A 195 12.95 0.39 -6.15
CA CYS A 195 13.93 0.04 -7.17
C CYS A 195 14.52 -1.34 -6.86
N LEU A 196 14.28 -2.31 -7.74
CA LEU A 196 14.83 -3.65 -7.65
C LEU A 196 15.94 -3.83 -8.68
N ARG A 197 17.08 -4.32 -8.21
CA ARG A 197 18.31 -4.55 -8.98
C ARG A 197 18.90 -5.89 -8.61
N TRP A 198 19.85 -6.38 -9.38
CA TRP A 198 20.64 -7.54 -8.98
C TRP A 198 21.78 -7.10 -8.04
N GLU A 199 22.01 -7.81 -6.94
CA GLU A 199 23.16 -7.55 -6.05
C GLU A 199 24.49 -7.87 -6.78
N ASP A 200 24.50 -9.00 -7.49
CA ASP A 200 25.57 -9.37 -8.42
C ASP A 200 25.32 -8.73 -9.79
N SER A 201 26.11 -7.71 -10.12
CA SER A 201 26.03 -6.98 -11.39
C SER A 201 26.32 -7.85 -12.63
N SER A 202 26.94 -9.02 -12.48
CA SER A 202 27.10 -9.98 -13.58
C SER A 202 25.79 -10.65 -13.98
N LYS A 203 24.81 -10.73 -13.06
CA LYS A 203 23.44 -11.18 -13.40
C LYS A 203 22.75 -10.19 -14.35
N GLU A 204 23.01 -8.89 -14.24
CA GLU A 204 22.43 -7.87 -15.14
C GLU A 204 22.79 -8.06 -16.62
N GLU A 205 23.88 -8.75 -16.94
CA GLU A 205 24.27 -9.04 -18.33
C GLU A 205 23.35 -10.05 -19.03
N LYS A 206 22.57 -10.82 -18.26
CA LYS A 206 21.67 -11.86 -18.76
C LYS A 206 20.25 -11.36 -19.03
N TYR A 207 19.92 -10.13 -18.63
CA TYR A 207 18.58 -9.57 -18.68
C TYR A 207 18.55 -8.26 -19.49
N PRO A 208 17.38 -7.82 -20.00
CA PRO A 208 17.26 -6.62 -20.80
C PRO A 208 17.73 -5.37 -20.04
N LYS A 209 18.79 -4.72 -20.56
CA LYS A 209 19.28 -3.43 -20.06
C LYS A 209 18.52 -2.28 -20.73
N GLY A 210 18.14 -1.29 -19.94
CA GLY A 210 17.47 -0.07 -20.40
C GLY A 210 17.64 1.07 -19.38
N PRO A 211 17.18 2.29 -19.67
CA PRO A 211 17.40 3.47 -18.81
C PRO A 211 16.90 3.29 -17.36
N TRP A 212 15.91 2.42 -17.18
CA TRP A 212 15.32 2.03 -15.90
C TRP A 212 16.29 1.28 -14.95
N SER A 213 17.35 0.63 -15.44
CA SER A 213 18.30 -0.09 -14.59
C SER A 213 19.15 0.85 -13.72
N ASN A 214 19.06 2.16 -13.93
CA ASN A 214 19.77 3.19 -13.16
C ASN A 214 19.02 3.69 -11.91
N CYS A 215 17.94 3.02 -11.51
CA CYS A 215 17.18 3.36 -10.30
C CYS A 215 17.99 3.22 -8.99
N THR A 216 17.48 3.76 -7.89
CA THR A 216 18.06 3.62 -6.55
C THR A 216 16.98 3.29 -5.54
N TRP A 217 17.24 2.42 -4.55
CA TRP A 217 16.29 2.13 -3.48
C TRP A 217 15.85 3.44 -2.78
N PRO A 218 14.53 3.64 -2.53
CA PRO A 218 14.02 4.77 -1.78
C PRO A 218 14.56 4.80 -0.34
N ARG A 219 14.54 5.96 0.31
CA ARG A 219 14.96 6.10 1.72
C ARG A 219 13.83 5.79 2.70
#